data_AF-A0A968WB09-F1
#
_entry.id   AF-A0A968WB09-F1
#
_cell.length_a   1.000
_cell.length_b   1.000
_cell.length_c   1.000
_cell.angle_alpha   90.00
_cell.angle_beta   90.00
_cell.angle_gamma   90.00
#
_symmetry.space_group_name_H-M   'P 1'
#
loop_
_entity.id
_entity.type
_entity.pdbx_description
1 polymer ?
#
loop_
_entity_poly.entity_id
_entity_poly.type
_entity_poly.pdbx_seq_one_letter_code
_entity_poly.pdbx_strand_id
1 'polypeptide(L)'
;MKLLKTHLIFASRLSLSLLIFGAILITWQQKTISNPPSTKIEIPTVEWQNTRLPDWNQITFSKMPRITESGSFQVPNNVTSELGYDPSRSWNVGQTPDSFTMLGDFQDSFKLQEFSLADISQIIGSNLQETDLSRFGVIKFQSIDSLVKAIPDLKEWTVGDVKPILDLLSQNLSHSFNVNQTIGNLLNESPHLGKLNFESLDLKYYNIDSIPGLSTTPIASFDKWQGVYIDEVSGLKDVPFSQFPNPANPVGMEVGIVDIAFATDEQKRNRTISGSSKEGFAVPCDKDCAHIELSGSQSVKGKAWISGKYQLVKGGRGILSSVNGGKEPTGKNLFGDAFKVAVWDVSEVDGKVSQSLFFRVCMRNNFVDLGCTPYFIGPVPFMTYREKEAIFLGTIDSNKNGISTPTGLKSSGFTFNNSPIINGDKENNLSNLMPVLKEDCKNIHSSGTNRDALNSALSDVENNYSFVGNYVCDNSLNCGRALGAMHFMSSSPEVRKIITSKAGGKEFLKKLDVGETVTSLEMTQYFSPQEQHSLMESETSNLLSTASQQTDPTTGKPFTGDRLVERASQMYFAGVNIPIDSPVSDVSKGMRVKEYGKKANAKYKQNLKSMDCLSG
;
A
#
# COMPACT_ATOMS: atom_id res chain seq x y z
N MET A 1 -5.67 72.09 -52.81
CA MET A 1 -7.14 72.29 -52.83
C MET A 1 -7.57 72.77 -51.45
N LYS A 2 -8.21 73.95 -51.42
CA LYS A 2 -9.01 74.63 -50.38
C LYS A 2 -9.63 73.66 -49.32
N LEU A 3 -9.82 73.97 -48.03
CA LEU A 3 -10.27 75.18 -47.30
C LEU A 3 -9.89 74.99 -45.80
N LEU A 4 -9.30 75.98 -45.10
CA LEU A 4 -9.92 76.85 -44.06
C LEU A 4 -10.34 76.11 -42.75
N LYS A 5 -10.14 76.59 -41.50
CA LYS A 5 -10.04 77.98 -40.99
C LYS A 5 -9.75 78.00 -39.46
N THR A 6 -9.03 79.04 -39.00
CA THR A 6 -9.21 79.87 -37.75
C THR A 6 -9.16 79.23 -36.34
N HIS A 7 -8.23 79.63 -35.44
CA HIS A 7 -8.25 80.80 -34.51
C HIS A 7 -9.30 80.65 -33.37
N LEU A 8 -9.15 81.04 -32.10
CA LEU A 8 -8.25 81.92 -31.34
C LEU A 8 -8.60 81.79 -29.82
N ILE A 9 -7.73 82.31 -28.94
CA ILE A 9 -8.04 83.08 -27.69
C ILE A 9 -8.20 82.38 -26.32
N PHE A 10 -7.27 82.80 -25.43
CA PHE A 10 -7.36 83.25 -24.02
C PHE A 10 -8.42 82.65 -23.06
N ALA A 11 -8.00 82.29 -21.84
CA ALA A 11 -8.00 83.20 -20.68
C ALA A 11 -7.59 82.51 -19.37
N SER A 12 -6.41 82.91 -18.89
CA SER A 12 -6.04 83.31 -17.53
C SER A 12 -6.87 82.95 -16.26
N ARG A 13 -6.08 82.62 -15.22
CA ARG A 13 -6.27 82.70 -13.75
C ARG A 13 -7.13 81.58 -13.13
N LEU A 14 -6.77 80.95 -12.01
CA LEU A 14 -6.25 81.48 -10.75
C LEU A 14 -5.47 80.39 -9.99
N SER A 15 -4.46 80.80 -9.23
CA SER A 15 -3.67 80.03 -8.26
C SER A 15 -4.52 79.40 -7.15
N LEU A 16 -4.12 78.23 -6.63
CA LEU A 16 -3.47 78.07 -5.30
C LEU A 16 -3.26 76.58 -4.96
N SER A 17 -2.06 76.27 -4.46
CA SER A 17 -1.72 75.16 -3.54
C SER A 17 -2.12 73.73 -3.90
N LEU A 18 -1.15 72.86 -4.18
CA LEU A 18 -0.95 71.66 -3.36
C LEU A 18 0.42 71.00 -3.59
N LEU A 19 0.86 70.35 -2.53
CA LEU A 19 2.14 69.71 -2.27
C LEU A 19 2.62 68.72 -3.33
N ILE A 20 3.95 68.71 -3.45
CA ILE A 20 4.81 67.70 -4.03
C ILE A 20 4.42 66.30 -3.51
N PHE A 21 4.04 65.41 -4.42
CA PHE A 21 4.23 63.98 -4.26
C PHE A 21 4.69 63.41 -5.61
N GLY A 22 5.98 63.08 -5.68
CA GLY A 22 6.52 62.29 -6.77
C GLY A 22 5.89 60.91 -6.75
N ALA A 23 5.03 60.64 -7.72
CA ALA A 23 4.54 59.29 -7.98
C ALA A 23 5.69 58.47 -8.59
N ILE A 24 6.37 57.69 -7.76
CA ILE A 24 7.11 56.52 -8.21
C ILE A 24 6.05 55.55 -8.74
N LEU A 25 5.98 55.40 -10.06
CA LEU A 25 5.25 54.32 -10.70
C LEU A 25 5.98 53.01 -10.38
N ILE A 26 5.62 52.39 -9.27
CA ILE A 26 5.91 50.99 -9.00
C ILE A 26 5.03 50.20 -9.96
N THR A 27 5.60 49.82 -11.11
CA THR A 27 5.01 48.81 -11.98
C THR A 27 5.00 47.51 -11.20
N TRP A 28 3.81 47.11 -10.75
CA TRP A 28 3.58 45.76 -10.26
C TRP A 28 3.76 44.81 -11.45
N GLN A 29 4.95 44.27 -11.62
CA GLN A 29 5.11 43.02 -12.35
C GLN A 29 4.33 41.96 -11.56
N GLN A 30 3.14 41.61 -12.03
CA GLN A 30 2.54 40.33 -11.70
C GLN A 30 3.52 39.26 -12.19
N LYS A 31 4.42 38.86 -11.29
CA LYS A 31 5.21 37.66 -11.43
C LYS A 31 4.18 36.53 -11.35
N THR A 32 3.66 36.13 -12.50
CA THR A 32 2.92 34.89 -12.65
C THR A 32 3.84 33.82 -12.09
N ILE A 33 3.52 33.34 -10.90
CA ILE A 33 4.07 32.10 -10.36
C ILE A 33 3.48 31.02 -11.26
N SER A 34 4.12 30.79 -12.41
CA SER A 34 3.95 29.56 -13.14
C SER A 34 4.50 28.47 -12.24
N ASN A 35 3.62 27.82 -11.48
CA ASN A 35 3.94 26.51 -10.95
C ASN A 35 4.48 25.69 -12.12
N PRO A 36 5.69 25.10 -12.02
CA PRO A 36 6.11 24.16 -13.04
C PRO A 36 5.02 23.08 -13.13
N PRO A 37 4.58 22.69 -14.35
CA PRO A 37 3.60 21.65 -14.48
C PRO A 37 4.13 20.42 -13.75
N SER A 38 3.34 19.89 -12.81
CA SER A 38 3.51 18.53 -12.30
C SER A 38 3.57 17.63 -13.54
N THR A 39 4.77 17.18 -13.89
CA THR A 39 4.99 16.25 -14.98
C THR A 39 4.41 14.91 -14.53
N LYS A 40 3.11 14.70 -14.79
CA LYS A 40 2.53 13.36 -14.77
C LYS A 40 3.38 12.52 -15.71
N ILE A 41 4.08 11.53 -15.16
CA ILE A 41 4.80 10.55 -15.98
C ILE A 41 3.72 9.78 -16.74
N GLU A 42 3.56 10.11 -18.02
CA GLU A 42 2.65 9.41 -18.92
C GLU A 42 3.29 8.10 -19.35
N ILE A 43 2.52 7.01 -19.32
CA ILE A 43 3.00 5.70 -19.81
C ILE A 43 3.33 5.84 -21.29
N PRO A 44 4.57 5.54 -21.73
CA PRO A 44 4.91 5.59 -23.16
C PRO A 44 4.10 4.52 -23.90
N THR A 45 3.62 4.87 -25.09
CA THR A 45 2.76 3.98 -25.89
C THR A 45 3.19 3.94 -27.35
N VAL A 46 2.82 2.85 -28.03
CA VAL A 46 2.94 2.65 -29.48
C VAL A 46 1.56 2.45 -30.09
N GLU A 47 1.36 2.93 -31.31
CA GLU A 47 0.13 2.65 -32.07
C GLU A 47 0.08 1.18 -32.48
N TRP A 48 -1.09 0.56 -32.28
CA TRP A 48 -1.33 -0.83 -32.64
C TRP A 48 -2.82 -1.04 -32.95
N GLN A 49 -3.14 -1.51 -34.15
CA GLN A 49 -4.52 -1.78 -34.61
C GLN A 49 -5.55 -0.67 -34.26
N ASN A 50 -5.20 0.59 -34.54
CA ASN A 50 -6.01 1.78 -34.25
C ASN A 50 -6.28 2.05 -32.76
N THR A 51 -5.58 1.37 -31.85
CA THR A 51 -5.49 1.72 -30.43
C THR A 51 -4.04 1.97 -30.03
N ARG A 52 -3.80 2.26 -28.76
CA ARG A 52 -2.47 2.40 -28.17
C ARG A 52 -2.18 1.26 -27.22
N LEU A 53 -0.99 0.70 -27.33
CA LEU A 53 -0.44 -0.26 -26.38
C LEU A 53 0.74 0.36 -25.63
N PRO A 54 1.02 -0.08 -24.40
CA PRO A 54 2.23 0.33 -23.69
C PRO A 54 3.49 -0.04 -24.50
N ASP A 55 4.45 0.88 -24.58
CA ASP A 55 5.74 0.63 -25.22
C ASP A 55 6.67 -0.07 -24.23
N TRP A 56 6.65 -1.40 -24.25
CA TRP A 56 7.48 -2.22 -23.35
C TRP A 56 8.99 -2.03 -23.55
N ASN A 57 9.44 -1.40 -24.64
CA ASN A 57 10.85 -1.03 -24.81
C ASN A 57 11.25 0.20 -24.00
N GLN A 58 10.28 1.03 -23.59
CA GLN A 58 10.52 2.25 -22.83
C GLN A 58 10.08 2.14 -21.37
N ILE A 59 9.34 1.08 -21.03
CA ILE A 59 8.83 0.82 -19.68
C ILE A 59 9.81 -0.07 -18.92
N THR A 60 10.28 0.45 -17.79
CA THR A 60 11.14 -0.24 -16.81
C THR A 60 10.47 -0.11 -15.44
N PHE A 61 10.84 -0.94 -14.46
CA PHE A 61 10.26 -0.80 -13.11
C PHE A 61 10.54 0.58 -12.50
N SER A 62 11.74 1.13 -12.72
CA SER A 62 12.16 2.45 -12.21
C SER A 62 11.42 3.63 -12.83
N LYS A 63 10.87 3.47 -14.04
CA LYS A 63 10.12 4.50 -14.77
C LYS A 63 8.60 4.31 -14.71
N MET A 64 8.14 3.22 -14.11
CA MET A 64 6.72 3.01 -13.88
C MET A 64 6.15 4.12 -12.98
N PRO A 65 4.85 4.46 -13.13
CA PRO A 65 4.18 5.34 -12.20
C PRO A 65 4.26 4.83 -10.77
N ARG A 66 4.20 5.77 -9.83
CA ARG A 66 4.29 5.48 -8.40
C ARG A 66 2.95 4.98 -7.88
N ILE A 67 2.98 4.04 -6.94
CA ILE A 67 1.78 3.54 -6.25
C ILE A 67 1.08 4.68 -5.51
N THR A 68 -0.25 4.72 -5.58
CA THR A 68 -1.05 5.82 -5.01
C THR A 68 -1.59 5.51 -3.62
N GLU A 69 -1.50 4.26 -3.17
CA GLU A 69 -1.97 3.82 -1.86
C GLU A 69 -0.86 3.04 -1.15
N SER A 70 -0.63 3.40 0.11
CA SER A 70 0.27 2.65 0.99
C SER A 70 -0.38 1.32 1.40
N GLY A 71 0.44 0.34 1.77
CA GLY A 71 -0.07 -0.90 2.31
C GLY A 71 1.00 -1.82 2.85
N SER A 72 0.56 -2.99 3.29
CA SER A 72 1.47 -3.99 3.83
C SER A 72 0.94 -5.41 3.62
N PHE A 73 1.87 -6.34 3.64
CA PHE A 73 1.65 -7.76 3.62
C PHE A 73 2.58 -8.40 4.65
N GLN A 74 2.02 -9.18 5.56
CA GLN A 74 2.79 -9.84 6.61
C GLN A 74 2.46 -11.32 6.59
N VAL A 75 3.48 -12.15 6.73
CA VAL A 75 3.30 -13.61 6.85
C VAL A 75 3.65 -14.08 8.26
N PRO A 76 2.98 -15.13 8.76
CA PRO A 76 3.36 -15.75 10.02
C PRO A 76 4.80 -16.31 10.00
N ASN A 77 5.49 -16.27 11.14
CA ASN A 77 6.88 -16.73 11.28
C ASN A 77 7.11 -18.20 10.84
N ASN A 78 6.10 -19.07 10.97
CA ASN A 78 6.21 -20.45 10.49
C ASN A 78 6.33 -20.51 8.96
N VAL A 79 5.68 -19.59 8.24
CA VAL A 79 5.77 -19.50 6.78
C VAL A 79 7.15 -19.01 6.36
N THR A 80 7.69 -17.99 7.04
CA THR A 80 9.07 -17.53 6.84
C THR A 80 10.09 -18.65 7.06
N SER A 81 9.87 -19.49 8.07
CA SER A 81 10.72 -20.63 8.39
C SER A 81 10.68 -21.71 7.29
N GLU A 82 9.50 -22.02 6.75
CA GLU A 82 9.33 -23.01 5.68
C GLU A 82 9.88 -22.53 4.33
N LEU A 83 9.72 -21.24 4.01
CA LEU A 83 10.23 -20.67 2.77
C LEU A 83 11.76 -20.45 2.83
N GLY A 84 12.29 -20.20 4.02
CA GLY A 84 13.68 -19.84 4.25
C GLY A 84 13.97 -18.35 4.03
N TYR A 85 12.99 -17.55 3.65
CA TYR A 85 13.07 -16.09 3.48
C TYR A 85 11.78 -15.43 3.95
N ASP A 86 11.83 -14.13 4.24
CA ASP A 86 10.66 -13.36 4.65
C ASP A 86 10.03 -12.63 3.45
N PRO A 87 8.83 -13.04 2.97
CA PRO A 87 8.10 -12.32 1.93
C PRO A 87 7.30 -11.13 2.48
N SER A 88 7.29 -10.91 3.80
CA SER A 88 6.61 -9.76 4.40
C SER A 88 7.20 -8.46 3.88
N ARG A 89 6.33 -7.48 3.67
CA ARG A 89 6.69 -6.18 3.09
C ARG A 89 5.67 -5.11 3.40
N SER A 90 6.11 -3.88 3.31
CA SER A 90 5.25 -2.70 3.33
C SER A 90 5.66 -1.77 2.20
N TRP A 91 4.70 -1.02 1.71
CA TRP A 91 4.92 -0.01 0.69
C TRP A 91 4.21 1.28 1.08
N ASN A 92 4.77 2.38 0.61
CA ASN A 92 4.26 3.72 0.83
C ASN A 92 3.86 4.34 -0.50
N VAL A 93 2.82 5.18 -0.44
CA VAL A 93 2.47 6.08 -1.54
C VAL A 93 3.71 6.79 -2.08
N GLY A 94 3.84 6.87 -3.40
CA GLY A 94 5.00 7.49 -4.04
C GLY A 94 6.16 6.54 -4.34
N GLN A 95 6.09 5.27 -3.93
CA GLN A 95 7.08 4.26 -4.33
C GLN A 95 6.81 3.68 -5.73
N THR A 96 7.88 3.33 -6.43
CA THR A 96 7.81 2.59 -7.71
C THR A 96 7.79 1.08 -7.45
N PRO A 97 7.27 0.26 -8.38
CA PRO A 97 7.10 -1.17 -8.12
C PRO A 97 8.38 -1.95 -7.81
N ASP A 98 9.54 -1.51 -8.27
CA ASP A 98 10.83 -2.13 -7.94
C ASP A 98 11.13 -2.19 -6.44
N SER A 99 10.65 -1.21 -5.66
CA SER A 99 10.97 -1.13 -4.23
C SER A 99 10.02 -1.92 -3.33
N PHE A 100 8.97 -2.52 -3.88
CA PHE A 100 7.98 -3.28 -3.09
C PHE A 100 7.61 -4.63 -3.71
N THR A 101 8.14 -4.96 -4.88
CA THR A 101 7.99 -6.30 -5.48
C THR A 101 9.30 -7.06 -5.39
N MET A 102 9.19 -8.36 -5.18
CA MET A 102 10.33 -9.27 -5.05
C MET A 102 10.48 -10.12 -6.31
N LEU A 103 11.67 -10.65 -6.56
CA LEU A 103 11.94 -11.54 -7.70
C LEU A 103 10.96 -12.73 -7.75
N GLY A 104 10.62 -13.31 -6.59
CA GLY A 104 9.69 -14.43 -6.48
C GLY A 104 8.27 -14.12 -6.97
N ASP A 105 7.85 -12.86 -6.95
CA ASP A 105 6.52 -12.44 -7.45
C ASP A 105 6.39 -12.65 -8.96
N PHE A 106 7.52 -12.63 -9.67
CA PHE A 106 7.59 -12.70 -11.13
C PHE A 106 8.21 -13.99 -11.67
N GLN A 107 8.44 -14.99 -10.82
CA GLN A 107 9.19 -16.19 -11.20
C GLN A 107 8.58 -16.96 -12.39
N ASP A 108 7.25 -16.94 -12.54
CA ASP A 108 6.55 -17.59 -13.65
C ASP A 108 6.24 -16.61 -14.79
N SER A 109 6.09 -15.32 -14.46
CA SER A 109 5.53 -14.33 -15.36
C SER A 109 6.60 -13.61 -16.16
N PHE A 110 7.60 -13.00 -15.52
CA PHE A 110 8.73 -12.38 -16.23
C PHE A 110 10.01 -13.20 -16.19
N LYS A 111 10.09 -14.19 -15.28
CA LYS A 111 11.25 -15.08 -15.12
C LYS A 111 12.56 -14.31 -14.89
N LEU A 112 12.50 -13.20 -14.15
CA LEU A 112 13.64 -12.30 -13.91
C LEU A 112 14.87 -13.01 -13.33
N GLN A 113 14.67 -14.11 -12.61
CA GLN A 113 15.72 -14.95 -12.04
C GLN A 113 16.59 -15.69 -13.08
N GLU A 114 16.15 -15.76 -14.33
CA GLU A 114 16.94 -16.38 -15.41
C GLU A 114 18.08 -15.47 -15.86
N PHE A 115 18.04 -14.17 -15.52
CA PHE A 115 19.17 -13.27 -15.74
C PHE A 115 20.35 -13.57 -14.82
N SER A 116 21.54 -13.28 -15.32
CA SER A 116 22.75 -12.98 -14.55
C SER A 116 22.98 -11.46 -14.46
N LEU A 117 23.90 -11.01 -13.59
CA LEU A 117 24.28 -9.58 -13.55
C LEU A 117 24.92 -9.13 -14.86
N ALA A 118 25.67 -10.02 -15.53
CA ALA A 118 26.28 -9.77 -16.82
C ALA A 118 25.20 -9.45 -17.88
N ASP A 119 24.13 -10.26 -17.94
CA ASP A 119 23.02 -10.02 -18.87
C ASP A 119 22.36 -8.66 -18.63
N ILE A 120 22.07 -8.35 -17.36
CA ILE A 120 21.46 -7.07 -16.96
C ILE A 120 22.37 -5.91 -17.39
N SER A 121 23.66 -5.99 -17.07
CA SER A 121 24.64 -4.94 -17.40
C SER A 121 24.78 -4.72 -18.90
N GLN A 122 24.72 -5.79 -19.69
CA GLN A 122 24.77 -5.72 -21.15
C GLN A 122 23.53 -5.03 -21.72
N ILE A 123 22.34 -5.32 -21.18
CA ILE A 123 21.09 -4.70 -21.63
C ILE A 123 21.07 -3.20 -21.35
N ILE A 124 21.50 -2.77 -20.16
CA ILE A 124 21.44 -1.36 -19.77
C ILE A 124 22.70 -0.57 -20.10
N GLY A 125 23.75 -1.23 -20.60
CA GLY A 125 25.04 -0.62 -20.92
C GLY A 125 25.81 -0.14 -19.69
N SER A 126 25.74 -0.85 -18.56
CA SER A 126 26.43 -0.51 -17.31
C SER A 126 27.72 -1.31 -17.10
N ASN A 127 28.60 -0.81 -16.24
CA ASN A 127 29.83 -1.50 -15.86
C ASN A 127 29.71 -2.15 -14.47
N LEU A 128 29.92 -3.48 -14.40
CA LEU A 128 29.88 -4.23 -13.14
C LEU A 128 31.16 -4.12 -12.30
N GLN A 129 32.29 -3.72 -12.89
CA GLN A 129 33.60 -3.70 -12.20
C GLN A 129 33.64 -2.72 -11.01
N GLU A 130 32.78 -1.69 -11.04
CA GLU A 130 32.64 -0.69 -9.98
C GLU A 130 31.40 -0.94 -9.11
N THR A 131 30.71 -2.07 -9.29
CA THR A 131 29.51 -2.39 -8.52
C THR A 131 29.87 -3.14 -7.25
N ASP A 132 29.49 -2.57 -6.10
CA ASP A 132 29.64 -3.21 -4.80
C ASP A 132 28.80 -4.49 -4.71
N LEU A 133 29.30 -5.50 -4.00
CA LEU A 133 28.63 -6.77 -3.74
C LEU A 133 27.31 -6.59 -2.98
N SER A 134 27.21 -5.55 -2.15
CA SER A 134 25.96 -5.15 -1.48
C SER A 134 24.82 -4.78 -2.44
N ARG A 135 25.12 -4.46 -3.71
CA ARG A 135 24.13 -4.20 -4.77
C ARG A 135 23.62 -5.46 -5.47
N PHE A 136 24.02 -6.63 -4.97
CA PHE A 136 23.45 -7.90 -5.36
C PHE A 136 22.81 -8.56 -4.14
N GLY A 137 21.59 -8.13 -3.79
CA GLY A 137 20.90 -8.48 -2.55
C GLY A 137 20.74 -9.98 -2.29
N VAL A 138 20.88 -10.82 -3.32
CA VAL A 138 20.92 -12.29 -3.20
C VAL A 138 22.07 -12.77 -2.31
N ILE A 139 23.21 -12.08 -2.31
CA ILE A 139 24.42 -12.52 -1.62
C ILE A 139 24.24 -12.62 -0.10
N LYS A 140 23.37 -11.77 0.49
CA LYS A 140 23.07 -11.77 1.93
C LYS A 140 22.39 -13.06 2.40
N PHE A 141 21.84 -13.84 1.48
CA PHE A 141 21.21 -15.12 1.78
C PHE A 141 22.16 -16.31 1.62
N GLN A 142 23.38 -16.09 1.14
CA GLN A 142 24.30 -17.18 0.81
C GLN A 142 25.17 -17.56 2.01
N SER A 143 25.41 -18.86 2.13
CA SER A 143 26.53 -19.40 2.88
C SER A 143 27.67 -19.79 1.93
N ILE A 144 28.84 -20.15 2.45
CA ILE A 144 29.92 -20.68 1.61
C ILE A 144 29.43 -21.92 0.83
N ASP A 145 28.69 -22.84 1.47
CA ASP A 145 28.10 -24.01 0.82
C ASP A 145 27.13 -23.62 -0.31
N SER A 146 26.18 -22.71 -0.06
CA SER A 146 25.18 -22.34 -1.06
C SER A 146 25.80 -21.56 -2.22
N LEU A 147 26.82 -20.74 -1.93
CA LEU A 147 27.58 -20.02 -2.95
C LEU A 147 28.37 -21.00 -3.84
N VAL A 148 29.07 -21.97 -3.25
CA VAL A 148 29.80 -23.02 -3.99
C VAL A 148 28.84 -23.93 -4.78
N LYS A 149 27.63 -24.17 -4.26
CA LYS A 149 26.58 -24.89 -4.99
C LYS A 149 26.10 -24.10 -6.20
N ALA A 150 25.94 -22.79 -6.07
CA ALA A 150 25.55 -21.90 -7.16
C ALA A 150 26.66 -21.74 -8.22
N ILE A 151 27.93 -21.72 -7.77
CA ILE A 151 29.12 -21.53 -8.60
C ILE A 151 30.12 -22.67 -8.33
N PRO A 152 29.92 -23.86 -8.94
CA PRO A 152 30.72 -25.05 -8.64
C PRO A 152 32.24 -24.87 -8.80
N ASP A 153 32.65 -24.06 -9.77
CA ASP A 153 34.06 -23.78 -10.05
C ASP A 153 34.79 -23.09 -8.89
N LEU A 154 34.07 -22.45 -7.96
CA LEU A 154 34.66 -21.87 -6.74
C LEU A 154 35.41 -22.90 -5.90
N LYS A 155 35.10 -24.20 -6.01
CA LYS A 155 35.84 -25.25 -5.29
C LYS A 155 37.32 -25.30 -5.62
N GLU A 156 37.69 -24.91 -6.83
CA GLU A 156 39.06 -24.96 -7.33
C GLU A 156 39.86 -23.70 -6.98
N TRP A 157 39.18 -22.62 -6.58
CA TRP A 157 39.85 -21.39 -6.14
C TRP A 157 40.44 -21.55 -4.75
N THR A 158 41.59 -20.92 -4.52
CA THR A 158 42.16 -20.86 -3.18
C THR A 158 41.35 -19.92 -2.30
N VAL A 159 41.36 -20.18 -0.98
CA VAL A 159 40.67 -19.30 -0.02
C VAL A 159 41.22 -17.86 -0.11
N GLY A 160 42.52 -17.69 -0.31
CA GLY A 160 43.18 -16.39 -0.42
C GLY A 160 42.76 -15.58 -1.65
N ASP A 161 42.35 -16.24 -2.73
CA ASP A 161 41.97 -15.57 -3.99
C ASP A 161 40.52 -15.04 -3.97
N VAL A 162 39.67 -15.57 -3.07
CA VAL A 162 38.27 -15.13 -2.94
C VAL A 162 38.10 -14.33 -1.66
N LYS A 163 38.39 -13.03 -1.75
CA LYS A 163 38.49 -12.12 -0.59
C LYS A 163 37.28 -12.15 0.36
N PRO A 164 36.01 -12.15 -0.11
CA PRO A 164 34.87 -12.28 0.79
C PRO A 164 34.87 -13.56 1.63
N ILE A 165 35.31 -14.69 1.05
CA ILE A 165 35.41 -15.98 1.77
C ILE A 165 36.55 -15.92 2.79
N LEU A 166 37.71 -15.39 2.40
CA LEU A 166 38.85 -15.18 3.30
C LEU A 166 38.46 -14.38 4.54
N ASP A 167 37.80 -13.23 4.33
CA ASP A 167 37.43 -12.33 5.40
C ASP A 167 36.33 -12.94 6.29
N LEU A 168 35.37 -13.66 5.71
CA LEU A 168 34.33 -14.39 6.46
C LEU A 168 34.94 -15.45 7.39
N LEU A 169 35.90 -16.23 6.88
CA LEU A 169 36.62 -17.23 7.68
C LEU A 169 37.47 -16.56 8.77
N SER A 170 38.17 -15.47 8.44
CA SER A 170 39.01 -14.74 9.38
C SER A 170 38.24 -14.11 10.54
N GLN A 171 36.99 -13.69 10.31
CA GLN A 171 36.12 -13.16 11.37
C GLN A 171 35.58 -14.24 12.31
N ASN A 172 35.44 -15.48 11.83
CA ASN A 172 34.79 -16.55 12.58
C ASN A 172 35.77 -17.59 13.16
N LEU A 173 37.04 -17.57 12.76
CA LEU A 173 38.06 -18.52 13.20
C LEU A 173 39.10 -17.84 14.11
N SER A 174 39.34 -18.43 15.28
CA SER A 174 40.37 -17.96 16.22
C SER A 174 41.79 -18.42 15.89
N HIS A 175 41.93 -19.35 14.94
CA HIS A 175 43.20 -19.95 14.55
C HIS A 175 43.52 -19.70 13.07
N SER A 176 44.80 -19.66 12.74
CA SER A 176 45.28 -19.56 11.36
C SER A 176 44.82 -20.78 10.54
N PHE A 177 44.23 -20.53 9.37
CA PHE A 177 43.93 -21.54 8.36
C PHE A 177 44.84 -21.35 7.14
N ASN A 178 44.98 -22.40 6.31
CA ASN A 178 45.80 -22.34 5.12
C ASN A 178 45.07 -21.56 4.01
N VAL A 179 45.49 -20.33 3.72
CA VAL A 179 44.89 -19.50 2.67
C VAL A 179 45.14 -20.04 1.25
N ASN A 180 46.17 -20.87 1.07
CA ASN A 180 46.54 -21.44 -0.23
C ASN A 180 45.80 -22.75 -0.53
N GLN A 181 45.04 -23.29 0.43
CA GLN A 181 44.21 -24.46 0.15
C GLN A 181 42.98 -24.04 -0.66
N THR A 182 42.47 -24.96 -1.46
CA THR A 182 41.25 -24.72 -2.23
C THR A 182 40.03 -24.69 -1.31
N ILE A 183 39.01 -23.92 -1.70
CA ILE A 183 37.74 -23.85 -0.97
C ILE A 183 37.10 -25.25 -0.87
N GLY A 184 37.21 -26.06 -1.93
CA GLY A 184 36.72 -27.44 -1.93
C GLY A 184 37.40 -28.31 -0.86
N ASN A 185 38.73 -28.23 -0.73
CA ASN A 185 39.47 -28.98 0.28
C ASN A 185 39.13 -28.49 1.70
N LEU A 186 39.05 -27.17 1.92
CA LEU A 186 38.62 -26.61 3.19
C LEU A 186 37.26 -27.15 3.63
N LEU A 187 36.27 -27.17 2.73
CA LEU A 187 34.92 -27.65 3.04
C LEU A 187 34.87 -29.16 3.26
N ASN A 188 35.73 -29.94 2.60
CA ASN A 188 35.84 -31.38 2.85
C ASN A 188 36.44 -31.68 4.25
N GLU A 189 37.46 -30.93 4.65
CA GLU A 189 38.10 -31.08 5.95
C GLU A 189 37.25 -30.52 7.10
N SER A 190 36.56 -29.41 6.85
CA SER A 190 35.75 -28.69 7.85
C SER A 190 34.37 -28.29 7.29
N PRO A 191 33.44 -29.25 7.11
CA PRO A 191 32.13 -29.00 6.49
C PRO A 191 31.26 -27.95 7.20
N HIS A 192 31.43 -27.78 8.51
CA HIS A 192 30.69 -26.80 9.30
C HIS A 192 30.98 -25.35 8.88
N LEU A 193 32.16 -25.06 8.31
CA LEU A 193 32.51 -23.73 7.80
C LEU A 193 31.67 -23.36 6.57
N GLY A 194 31.16 -24.35 5.85
CA GLY A 194 30.20 -24.17 4.76
C GLY A 194 28.92 -23.43 5.16
N LYS A 195 28.59 -23.41 6.46
CA LYS A 195 27.39 -22.75 7.00
C LYS A 195 27.61 -21.28 7.37
N LEU A 196 28.83 -20.77 7.30
CA LEU A 196 29.09 -19.35 7.52
C LEU A 196 28.39 -18.53 6.43
N ASN A 197 27.68 -17.46 6.85
CA ASN A 197 26.80 -16.67 6.01
C ASN A 197 27.42 -15.29 5.72
N PHE A 198 27.32 -14.84 4.47
CA PHE A 198 27.82 -13.54 4.02
C PHE A 198 27.10 -12.32 4.61
N GLU A 199 25.90 -12.49 5.19
CA GLU A 199 25.18 -11.43 5.92
C GLU A 199 26.02 -10.81 7.05
N SER A 200 26.97 -11.55 7.63
CA SER A 200 27.82 -11.02 8.71
C SER A 200 28.92 -10.06 8.21
N LEU A 201 29.13 -9.96 6.90
CA LEU A 201 30.12 -9.05 6.31
C LEU A 201 29.49 -7.70 5.94
N ASP A 202 30.28 -6.64 6.01
CA ASP A 202 29.93 -5.41 5.30
C ASP A 202 30.27 -5.56 3.81
N LEU A 203 29.25 -5.94 3.04
CA LEU A 203 29.35 -6.25 1.62
C LEU A 203 29.70 -5.06 0.73
N LYS A 204 29.79 -3.84 1.28
CA LYS A 204 30.19 -2.63 0.54
C LYS A 204 31.68 -2.57 0.25
N TYR A 205 32.50 -3.35 0.96
CA TYR A 205 33.96 -3.37 0.78
C TYR A 205 34.43 -4.37 -0.28
N TYR A 206 33.50 -4.99 -0.99
CA TYR A 206 33.77 -6.00 -1.99
C TYR A 206 33.05 -5.62 -3.27
N ASN A 207 33.69 -5.84 -4.42
CA ASN A 207 33.08 -5.68 -5.72
C ASN A 207 32.48 -7.02 -6.19
N ILE A 208 31.59 -6.98 -7.17
CA ILE A 208 31.00 -8.19 -7.79
C ILE A 208 32.08 -9.15 -8.33
N ASP A 209 33.19 -8.64 -8.85
CA ASP A 209 34.29 -9.44 -9.40
C ASP A 209 35.19 -10.09 -8.33
N SER A 210 35.02 -9.74 -7.05
CA SER A 210 35.74 -10.38 -5.93
C SER A 210 35.31 -11.84 -5.69
N ILE A 211 34.22 -12.27 -6.31
CA ILE A 211 33.77 -13.66 -6.33
C ILE A 211 33.77 -14.13 -7.80
N PRO A 212 34.74 -14.97 -8.19
CA PRO A 212 34.81 -15.50 -9.55
C PRO A 212 33.51 -16.20 -9.96
N GLY A 213 33.03 -15.92 -11.18
CA GLY A 213 31.81 -16.50 -11.74
C GLY A 213 30.50 -15.91 -11.22
N LEU A 214 30.51 -15.00 -10.24
CA LEU A 214 29.29 -14.42 -9.65
C LEU A 214 28.46 -13.67 -10.69
N SER A 215 29.09 -12.83 -11.51
CA SER A 215 28.41 -11.97 -12.48
C SER A 215 27.70 -12.75 -13.59
N THR A 216 28.20 -13.93 -13.95
CA THR A 216 27.68 -14.76 -15.05
C THR A 216 26.74 -15.87 -14.58
N THR A 217 26.62 -16.09 -13.28
CA THR A 217 25.75 -17.12 -12.72
C THR A 217 24.30 -16.61 -12.70
N PRO A 218 23.32 -17.36 -13.23
CA PRO A 218 21.92 -16.97 -13.18
C PRO A 218 21.44 -16.79 -11.74
N ILE A 219 20.63 -15.76 -11.48
CA ILE A 219 20.10 -15.43 -10.15
C ILE A 219 19.36 -16.62 -9.52
N ALA A 220 18.67 -17.42 -10.32
CA ALA A 220 17.94 -18.61 -9.89
C ALA A 220 18.83 -19.68 -9.22
N SER A 221 20.15 -19.65 -9.46
CA SER A 221 21.11 -20.64 -8.95
C SER A 221 21.44 -20.44 -7.47
N PHE A 222 21.22 -19.24 -6.94
CA PHE A 222 21.54 -18.89 -5.57
C PHE A 222 20.38 -19.24 -4.63
N ASP A 223 20.66 -19.59 -3.37
CA ASP A 223 19.59 -19.94 -2.45
C ASP A 223 18.75 -18.69 -2.10
N LYS A 224 17.43 -18.88 -1.97
CA LYS A 224 16.47 -17.85 -1.48
C LYS A 224 16.41 -16.55 -2.29
N TRP A 225 16.83 -16.58 -3.56
CA TRP A 225 16.74 -15.44 -4.47
C TRP A 225 15.32 -14.83 -4.54
N GLN A 226 14.27 -15.64 -4.31
CA GLN A 226 12.87 -15.23 -4.38
C GLN A 226 12.54 -14.06 -3.44
N GLY A 227 13.25 -13.95 -2.31
CA GLY A 227 13.03 -12.93 -1.27
C GLY A 227 13.77 -11.61 -1.50
N VAL A 228 14.42 -11.44 -2.65
CA VAL A 228 15.17 -10.22 -2.99
C VAL A 228 14.25 -9.24 -3.72
N TYR A 229 14.27 -7.97 -3.30
CA TYR A 229 13.56 -6.90 -4.01
C TYR A 229 14.21 -6.60 -5.36
N ILE A 230 13.42 -6.14 -6.33
CA ILE A 230 13.95 -5.83 -7.66
C ILE A 230 15.02 -4.73 -7.62
N ASP A 231 14.86 -3.74 -6.74
CA ASP A 231 15.83 -2.64 -6.58
C ASP A 231 17.11 -3.03 -5.83
N GLU A 232 17.14 -4.21 -5.20
CA GLU A 232 18.34 -4.79 -4.58
C GLU A 232 19.23 -5.55 -5.57
N VAL A 233 18.81 -5.70 -6.84
CA VAL A 233 19.65 -6.25 -7.92
C VAL A 233 20.09 -5.11 -8.83
N SER A 234 21.39 -4.81 -8.83
CA SER A 234 21.98 -3.72 -9.61
C SER A 234 21.51 -3.73 -11.07
N GLY A 235 20.91 -2.62 -11.50
CA GLY A 235 20.44 -2.42 -12.88
C GLY A 235 19.13 -3.10 -13.26
N LEU A 236 18.63 -4.08 -12.49
CA LEU A 236 17.46 -4.88 -12.90
C LEU A 236 16.21 -4.02 -13.09
N LYS A 237 15.98 -3.05 -12.20
CA LYS A 237 14.85 -2.12 -12.30
C LYS A 237 14.84 -1.25 -13.55
N ASP A 238 15.98 -1.15 -14.24
CA ASP A 238 16.19 -0.34 -15.43
C ASP A 238 16.15 -1.18 -16.73
N VAL A 239 15.98 -2.49 -16.62
CA VAL A 239 15.77 -3.38 -17.79
C VAL A 239 14.36 -3.13 -18.36
N PRO A 240 14.24 -2.84 -19.68
CA PRO A 240 12.94 -2.73 -20.32
C PRO A 240 12.13 -4.02 -20.25
N PHE A 241 10.81 -3.90 -20.07
CA PHE A 241 9.91 -5.06 -19.95
C PHE A 241 9.91 -5.94 -21.21
N SER A 242 10.26 -5.38 -22.38
CA SER A 242 10.42 -6.12 -23.62
C SER A 242 11.67 -7.01 -23.67
N GLN A 243 12.64 -6.77 -22.80
CA GLN A 243 13.92 -7.48 -22.73
C GLN A 243 13.96 -8.53 -21.62
N PHE A 244 12.88 -8.69 -20.83
CA PHE A 244 12.80 -9.76 -19.83
C PHE A 244 12.87 -11.16 -20.45
N PRO A 245 13.32 -12.20 -19.73
CA PRO A 245 13.38 -13.57 -20.25
C PRO A 245 12.02 -14.06 -20.72
N ASN A 246 10.95 -13.64 -20.04
CA ASN A 246 9.59 -13.67 -20.59
C ASN A 246 9.00 -12.25 -20.67
N PRO A 247 9.03 -11.60 -21.85
CA PRO A 247 8.58 -10.23 -21.99
C PRO A 247 7.09 -10.02 -21.72
N ALA A 248 6.73 -8.81 -21.29
CA ALA A 248 5.33 -8.38 -21.26
C ALA A 248 4.77 -8.36 -22.69
N ASN A 249 3.70 -9.11 -22.95
CA ASN A 249 3.11 -9.26 -24.28
C ASN A 249 1.59 -9.20 -24.23
N PRO A 250 0.92 -8.60 -25.23
CA PRO A 250 -0.54 -8.58 -25.32
C PRO A 250 -1.15 -9.98 -25.35
N VAL A 251 -2.20 -10.21 -24.56
CA VAL A 251 -2.95 -11.48 -24.52
C VAL A 251 -4.27 -11.32 -25.27
N GLY A 252 -4.31 -11.86 -26.49
CA GLY A 252 -5.44 -11.67 -27.42
C GLY A 252 -5.29 -10.43 -28.29
N MET A 253 -6.29 -10.16 -29.12
CA MET A 253 -6.22 -9.11 -30.15
C MET A 253 -7.44 -8.19 -30.19
N GLU A 254 -8.41 -8.34 -29.29
CA GLU A 254 -9.63 -7.56 -29.37
C GLU A 254 -9.39 -6.10 -28.99
N VAL A 255 -9.92 -5.20 -29.83
CA VAL A 255 -9.96 -3.77 -29.61
C VAL A 255 -11.43 -3.34 -29.60
N GLY A 256 -11.83 -2.61 -28.56
CA GLY A 256 -13.13 -1.96 -28.49
C GLY A 256 -13.00 -0.45 -28.59
N ILE A 257 -14.13 0.22 -28.53
CA ILE A 257 -14.20 1.67 -28.36
C ILE A 257 -14.88 1.94 -27.02
N VAL A 258 -14.33 2.86 -26.23
CA VAL A 258 -15.00 3.37 -25.04
C VAL A 258 -16.23 4.13 -25.52
N ASP A 259 -17.42 3.56 -25.40
CA ASP A 259 -18.65 4.18 -25.92
C ASP A 259 -19.12 5.26 -24.95
N ILE A 260 -19.45 4.84 -23.72
CA ILE A 260 -19.97 5.70 -22.66
C ILE A 260 -19.31 5.32 -21.33
N ALA A 261 -18.93 6.31 -20.54
CA ALA A 261 -18.48 6.15 -19.17
C ALA A 261 -19.64 6.36 -18.19
N PHE A 262 -19.98 5.36 -17.38
CA PHE A 262 -21.04 5.44 -16.38
C PHE A 262 -20.49 5.42 -14.96
N ALA A 263 -20.98 6.32 -14.11
CA ALA A 263 -20.73 6.28 -12.68
C ALA A 263 -21.51 5.13 -12.00
N THR A 264 -21.71 5.18 -10.68
CA THR A 264 -22.27 4.07 -9.91
C THR A 264 -23.79 3.90 -10.02
N ASP A 265 -24.48 4.84 -10.66
CA ASP A 265 -25.94 4.86 -10.75
C ASP A 265 -26.48 3.73 -11.63
N GLU A 266 -25.76 3.38 -12.70
CA GLU A 266 -26.07 2.23 -13.54
C GLU A 266 -25.72 0.92 -12.81
N GLN A 267 -26.70 0.01 -12.69
CA GLN A 267 -26.60 -1.23 -11.90
C GLN A 267 -26.97 -2.47 -12.72
N LYS A 268 -26.85 -3.68 -12.14
CA LYS A 268 -27.27 -4.97 -12.76
C LYS A 268 -26.67 -5.23 -14.15
N ARG A 269 -25.36 -5.05 -14.29
CA ARG A 269 -24.60 -5.32 -15.50
C ARG A 269 -24.23 -6.81 -15.59
N ASN A 270 -24.95 -7.54 -16.46
CA ASN A 270 -24.77 -8.99 -16.66
C ASN A 270 -23.93 -9.36 -17.90
N ARG A 271 -23.49 -8.37 -18.67
CA ARG A 271 -22.65 -8.51 -19.86
C ARG A 271 -21.34 -7.78 -19.60
N THR A 272 -20.42 -8.41 -18.88
CA THR A 272 -19.15 -7.79 -18.49
C THR A 272 -17.96 -8.45 -19.18
N ILE A 273 -16.83 -7.76 -19.21
CA ILE A 273 -15.52 -8.30 -19.67
C ILE A 273 -14.45 -8.29 -18.57
N SER A 274 -14.85 -7.98 -17.33
CA SER A 274 -13.98 -7.86 -16.16
C SER A 274 -14.21 -9.00 -15.18
N GLY A 275 -13.16 -9.39 -14.48
CA GLY A 275 -13.22 -10.40 -13.43
C GLY A 275 -11.84 -10.79 -12.93
N SER A 276 -11.58 -12.08 -12.82
CA SER A 276 -10.31 -12.64 -12.37
C SER A 276 -9.96 -13.92 -13.13
N SER A 277 -8.70 -14.35 -13.05
CA SER A 277 -8.31 -15.66 -13.57
C SER A 277 -8.99 -16.84 -12.85
N LYS A 278 -9.55 -16.61 -11.65
CA LYS A 278 -10.21 -17.64 -10.84
C LYS A 278 -11.70 -17.79 -11.16
N GLU A 279 -12.40 -16.68 -11.41
CA GLU A 279 -13.83 -16.68 -11.70
C GLU A 279 -14.14 -16.53 -13.19
N GLY A 280 -13.14 -16.18 -14.00
CA GLY A 280 -13.29 -15.79 -15.40
C GLY A 280 -13.43 -14.28 -15.56
N PHE A 281 -13.32 -13.80 -16.79
CA PHE A 281 -13.36 -12.37 -17.11
C PHE A 281 -14.73 -11.91 -17.62
N ALA A 282 -15.82 -12.43 -17.05
CA ALA A 282 -17.19 -12.01 -17.35
C ALA A 282 -18.09 -12.06 -16.09
N VAL A 283 -17.55 -11.58 -14.95
CA VAL A 283 -18.25 -11.60 -13.67
C VAL A 283 -19.29 -10.48 -13.65
N PRO A 284 -20.59 -10.76 -13.40
CA PRO A 284 -21.64 -9.75 -13.39
C PRO A 284 -21.49 -8.78 -12.21
N CYS A 285 -22.03 -7.56 -12.38
CA CYS A 285 -22.08 -6.53 -11.33
C CYS A 285 -23.53 -6.16 -11.02
N ASP A 286 -23.92 -6.28 -9.74
CA ASP A 286 -25.31 -6.02 -9.33
C ASP A 286 -25.54 -4.59 -8.86
N LYS A 287 -24.59 -3.98 -8.15
CA LYS A 287 -24.70 -2.66 -7.51
C LYS A 287 -23.40 -1.87 -7.65
N ASP A 288 -23.54 -0.54 -7.59
CA ASP A 288 -22.45 0.44 -7.64
C ASP A 288 -21.51 0.20 -8.85
N CYS A 289 -22.09 -0.11 -10.00
CA CYS A 289 -21.34 -0.64 -11.14
C CYS A 289 -20.74 0.47 -11.98
N ALA A 290 -19.85 1.30 -11.44
CA ALA A 290 -19.10 2.24 -12.29
C ALA A 290 -18.33 1.45 -13.36
N HIS A 291 -18.47 1.85 -14.63
CA HIS A 291 -17.96 1.09 -15.76
C HIS A 291 -17.80 1.94 -17.01
N ILE A 292 -17.13 1.36 -18.01
CA ILE A 292 -17.27 1.80 -19.39
C ILE A 292 -18.12 0.79 -20.17
N GLU A 293 -19.07 1.28 -20.96
CA GLU A 293 -19.73 0.49 -21.99
C GLU A 293 -18.86 0.49 -23.26
N LEU A 294 -18.77 -0.67 -23.90
CA LEU A 294 -17.90 -0.89 -25.04
C LEU A 294 -18.72 -1.01 -26.33
N SER A 295 -18.24 -0.35 -27.37
CA SER A 295 -18.70 -0.58 -28.75
C SER A 295 -17.56 -1.20 -29.58
N GLY A 296 -17.83 -1.45 -30.86
CA GLY A 296 -16.91 -2.14 -31.76
C GLY A 296 -17.49 -3.45 -32.30
N SER A 297 -16.69 -4.52 -32.27
CA SER A 297 -17.08 -5.81 -32.82
C SER A 297 -18.31 -6.41 -32.11
N GLN A 298 -18.95 -7.39 -32.75
CA GLN A 298 -20.12 -8.07 -32.19
C GLN A 298 -19.81 -8.79 -30.86
N SER A 299 -18.55 -9.17 -30.62
CA SER A 299 -18.12 -9.86 -29.39
C SER A 299 -18.06 -8.92 -28.18
N VAL A 300 -17.91 -7.61 -28.38
CA VAL A 300 -17.74 -6.60 -27.32
C VAL A 300 -18.88 -5.59 -27.22
N LYS A 301 -19.64 -5.39 -28.29
CA LYS A 301 -20.72 -4.39 -28.33
C LYS A 301 -21.71 -4.54 -27.17
N GLY A 302 -21.91 -3.45 -26.44
CA GLY A 302 -22.79 -3.37 -25.26
C GLY A 302 -22.32 -4.22 -24.07
N LYS A 303 -21.03 -4.57 -24.00
CA LYS A 303 -20.43 -5.17 -22.81
C LYS A 303 -19.79 -4.09 -21.95
N ALA A 304 -19.81 -4.29 -20.64
CA ALA A 304 -19.25 -3.40 -19.65
C ALA A 304 -17.88 -3.86 -19.16
N TRP A 305 -16.91 -2.96 -19.08
CA TRP A 305 -15.71 -3.18 -18.26
C TRP A 305 -15.93 -2.49 -16.91
N ILE A 306 -16.23 -3.29 -15.88
CA ILE A 306 -16.53 -2.79 -14.54
C ILE A 306 -15.25 -2.29 -13.86
N SER A 307 -15.37 -1.20 -13.12
CA SER A 307 -14.28 -0.64 -12.32
C SER A 307 -13.95 -1.55 -11.12
N GLY A 308 -12.66 -1.87 -11.00
CA GLY A 308 -12.08 -2.58 -9.85
C GLY A 308 -12.18 -1.81 -8.54
N LYS A 309 -12.39 -0.50 -8.60
CA LYS A 309 -12.56 0.37 -7.41
C LYS A 309 -13.90 0.11 -6.71
N TYR A 310 -14.90 -0.32 -7.47
CA TYR A 310 -16.27 -0.52 -6.97
C TYR A 310 -16.67 -2.00 -6.87
N GLN A 311 -15.95 -2.90 -7.54
CA GLN A 311 -16.23 -4.33 -7.54
C GLN A 311 -14.99 -5.18 -7.23
N LEU A 312 -15.12 -6.03 -6.21
CA LEU A 312 -14.15 -7.08 -5.88
C LEU A 312 -14.64 -8.46 -6.34
N VAL A 313 -13.70 -9.29 -6.78
CA VAL A 313 -13.91 -10.66 -7.25
C VAL A 313 -12.94 -11.62 -6.55
N LYS A 314 -13.25 -12.92 -6.52
CA LYS A 314 -12.35 -13.90 -5.92
C LYS A 314 -11.09 -14.04 -6.76
N GLY A 315 -9.94 -14.09 -6.09
CA GLY A 315 -8.63 -14.15 -6.72
C GLY A 315 -7.71 -15.19 -6.08
N GLY A 316 -6.44 -15.12 -6.50
CA GLY A 316 -5.35 -15.93 -5.96
C GLY A 316 -5.43 -17.43 -6.28
N ARG A 317 -4.36 -18.14 -5.92
CA ARG A 317 -4.19 -19.59 -6.10
C ARG A 317 -3.52 -20.20 -4.87
N GLY A 318 -3.75 -21.48 -4.63
CA GLY A 318 -3.18 -22.18 -3.48
C GLY A 318 -3.65 -21.64 -2.13
N ILE A 319 -2.84 -21.87 -1.09
CA ILE A 319 -3.11 -21.46 0.29
C ILE A 319 -3.19 -19.94 0.39
N LEU A 320 -2.38 -19.22 -0.40
CA LEU A 320 -2.38 -17.75 -0.42
C LEU A 320 -3.65 -17.14 -1.02
N SER A 321 -4.55 -17.93 -1.61
CA SER A 321 -5.79 -17.42 -2.18
C SER A 321 -6.80 -16.89 -1.15
N SER A 322 -6.52 -17.01 0.15
CA SER A 322 -7.31 -16.44 1.25
C SER A 322 -6.86 -15.04 1.68
N VAL A 323 -5.66 -14.60 1.26
CA VAL A 323 -5.14 -13.26 1.58
C VAL A 323 -6.08 -12.19 1.03
N ASN A 324 -6.25 -11.10 1.79
CA ASN A 324 -7.20 -10.03 1.47
C ASN A 324 -8.66 -10.55 1.33
N GLY A 325 -9.06 -11.48 2.20
CA GLY A 325 -10.37 -12.14 2.13
C GLY A 325 -10.56 -13.00 0.87
N GLY A 326 -9.45 -13.32 0.18
CA GLY A 326 -9.43 -13.98 -1.12
C GLY A 326 -9.99 -13.14 -2.26
N LYS A 327 -9.97 -11.81 -2.11
CA LYS A 327 -10.56 -10.86 -3.05
C LYS A 327 -9.50 -9.96 -3.69
N GLU A 328 -9.77 -9.56 -4.93
CA GLU A 328 -9.01 -8.61 -5.72
C GLU A 328 -9.96 -7.70 -6.50
N PRO A 329 -9.52 -6.49 -6.91
CA PRO A 329 -10.24 -5.68 -7.86
C PRO A 329 -10.59 -6.46 -9.13
N THR A 330 -11.82 -6.29 -9.61
CA THR A 330 -12.21 -6.80 -10.93
C THR A 330 -11.36 -6.14 -12.02
N GLY A 331 -10.96 -6.89 -13.03
CA GLY A 331 -10.09 -6.38 -14.10
C GLY A 331 -9.77 -7.45 -15.12
N LYS A 332 -8.64 -7.30 -15.82
CA LYS A 332 -8.17 -8.20 -16.88
C LYS A 332 -6.65 -8.39 -16.83
N ASN A 333 -6.19 -9.57 -17.22
CA ASN A 333 -4.76 -9.89 -17.41
C ASN A 333 -4.39 -9.65 -18.88
N LEU A 334 -4.30 -8.38 -19.28
CA LEU A 334 -4.10 -7.99 -20.69
C LEU A 334 -2.69 -8.29 -21.20
N PHE A 335 -1.71 -8.38 -20.30
CA PHE A 335 -0.28 -8.45 -20.62
C PHE A 335 0.42 -9.60 -19.90
N GLY A 336 -0.31 -10.71 -19.73
CA GLY A 336 0.12 -11.85 -18.94
C GLY A 336 -0.24 -11.73 -17.46
N ASP A 337 0.35 -12.59 -16.65
CA ASP A 337 -0.01 -12.81 -15.25
C ASP A 337 0.83 -12.01 -14.24
N ALA A 338 1.78 -11.17 -14.71
CA ALA A 338 2.64 -10.36 -13.84
C ALA A 338 1.87 -9.33 -13.01
N PHE A 339 0.85 -8.73 -13.61
CA PHE A 339 -0.04 -7.76 -12.97
C PHE A 339 -1.42 -7.80 -13.62
N LYS A 340 -2.43 -7.33 -12.90
CA LYS A 340 -3.78 -7.14 -13.41
C LYS A 340 -4.00 -5.67 -13.81
N VAL A 341 -4.67 -5.44 -14.93
CA VAL A 341 -5.18 -4.13 -15.35
C VAL A 341 -6.64 -4.00 -14.93
N ALA A 342 -6.95 -3.00 -14.11
CA ALA A 342 -8.32 -2.66 -13.72
C ALA A 342 -8.69 -1.28 -14.25
N VAL A 343 -9.92 -1.13 -14.73
CA VAL A 343 -10.56 0.21 -14.78
C VAL A 343 -10.66 0.68 -13.33
N TRP A 344 -10.24 1.91 -13.06
CA TRP A 344 -10.13 2.41 -11.69
C TRP A 344 -11.05 3.61 -11.45
N ASP A 345 -10.71 4.78 -11.98
CA ASP A 345 -11.58 5.96 -11.89
C ASP A 345 -12.44 6.10 -13.14
N VAL A 346 -13.72 6.43 -12.95
CA VAL A 346 -14.67 6.70 -14.02
C VAL A 346 -15.31 8.07 -13.78
N SER A 347 -15.31 8.91 -14.81
CA SER A 347 -15.99 10.20 -14.83
C SER A 347 -16.99 10.21 -15.97
N GLU A 348 -18.26 10.13 -15.61
CA GLU A 348 -19.37 10.23 -16.55
C GLU A 348 -19.47 11.64 -17.16
N VAL A 349 -19.28 12.67 -16.33
CA VAL A 349 -19.37 14.08 -16.79
C VAL A 349 -18.28 14.49 -17.77
N ASP A 350 -17.08 13.91 -17.67
CA ASP A 350 -16.00 14.18 -18.62
C ASP A 350 -15.90 13.14 -19.74
N GLY A 351 -16.67 12.05 -19.68
CA GLY A 351 -16.52 10.91 -20.56
C GLY A 351 -15.11 10.32 -20.50
N LYS A 352 -14.58 10.08 -19.29
CA LYS A 352 -13.19 9.66 -19.07
C LYS A 352 -13.07 8.49 -18.11
N VAL A 353 -12.02 7.70 -18.31
CA VAL A 353 -11.68 6.57 -17.46
C VAL A 353 -10.16 6.47 -17.25
N SER A 354 -9.74 6.01 -16.07
CA SER A 354 -8.35 5.63 -15.77
C SER A 354 -8.22 4.12 -15.61
N GLN A 355 -7.02 3.61 -15.85
CA GLN A 355 -6.61 2.26 -15.52
C GLN A 355 -5.53 2.28 -14.45
N SER A 356 -5.51 1.22 -13.64
CA SER A 356 -4.46 0.96 -12.67
C SER A 356 -3.99 -0.48 -12.74
N LEU A 357 -2.71 -0.67 -12.40
CA LEU A 357 -2.10 -1.98 -12.23
C LEU A 357 -2.19 -2.44 -10.78
N PHE A 358 -2.42 -3.73 -10.60
CA PHE A 358 -2.36 -4.42 -9.32
C PHE A 358 -1.41 -5.61 -9.44
N PHE A 359 -0.49 -5.72 -8.49
CA PHE A 359 0.47 -6.81 -8.35
C PHE A 359 0.00 -7.79 -7.27
N ARG A 360 0.61 -8.98 -7.23
CA ARG A 360 0.33 -10.03 -6.26
C ARG A 360 1.63 -10.58 -5.69
N VAL A 361 1.51 -11.28 -4.56
CA VAL A 361 2.63 -11.99 -3.94
C VAL A 361 2.55 -13.47 -4.32
N CYS A 362 3.65 -14.05 -4.77
CA CYS A 362 3.76 -15.50 -5.00
C CYS A 362 4.86 -16.07 -4.10
N MET A 363 4.54 -17.09 -3.31
CA MET A 363 5.49 -17.66 -2.35
C MET A 363 5.70 -19.13 -2.64
N ARG A 364 6.90 -19.43 -3.13
CA ARG A 364 7.35 -20.80 -3.34
C ARG A 364 8.87 -20.86 -3.39
N ASN A 365 9.38 -22.05 -3.13
CA ASN A 365 10.75 -22.43 -3.35
C ASN A 365 10.76 -23.84 -4.01
N ASN A 366 11.93 -24.47 -4.10
CA ASN A 366 12.06 -25.79 -4.74
C ASN A 366 11.30 -26.92 -4.05
N PHE A 367 10.82 -26.72 -2.81
CA PHE A 367 10.21 -27.77 -1.98
C PHE A 367 8.78 -27.43 -1.53
N VAL A 368 8.42 -26.15 -1.50
CA VAL A 368 7.15 -25.63 -0.98
C VAL A 368 6.54 -24.69 -2.02
N ASP A 369 5.28 -24.90 -2.39
CA ASP A 369 4.49 -23.97 -3.20
C ASP A 369 3.20 -23.59 -2.46
N LEU A 370 3.13 -22.35 -1.98
CA LEU A 370 1.95 -21.81 -1.28
C LEU A 370 0.97 -21.16 -2.25
N GLY A 371 1.34 -21.02 -3.53
CA GLY A 371 0.58 -20.37 -4.58
C GLY A 371 0.82 -18.87 -4.65
N CYS A 372 -0.24 -18.12 -4.96
CA CYS A 372 -0.19 -16.67 -5.09
C CYS A 372 -1.42 -16.02 -4.46
N THR A 373 -1.23 -14.84 -3.88
CA THR A 373 -2.34 -14.02 -3.39
C THR A 373 -3.23 -13.56 -4.54
N PRO A 374 -4.44 -13.04 -4.24
CA PRO A 374 -5.12 -12.16 -5.17
C PRO A 374 -4.23 -10.96 -5.58
N TYR A 375 -4.57 -10.26 -6.66
CA TYR A 375 -3.92 -8.99 -7.03
C TYR A 375 -4.39 -7.86 -6.11
N PHE A 376 -3.62 -7.56 -5.06
CA PHE A 376 -4.00 -6.58 -4.04
C PHE A 376 -2.98 -5.45 -3.84
N ILE A 377 -1.80 -5.54 -4.44
CA ILE A 377 -0.76 -4.50 -4.32
C ILE A 377 -0.97 -3.47 -5.42
N GLY A 378 -1.57 -2.34 -5.09
CA GLY A 378 -1.90 -1.25 -6.00
C GLY A 378 -2.70 -0.17 -5.26
N PRO A 379 -3.26 0.82 -5.96
CA PRO A 379 -3.23 1.02 -7.42
C PRO A 379 -1.91 1.67 -7.85
N VAL A 380 -1.32 1.15 -8.93
CA VAL A 380 -0.29 1.88 -9.68
C VAL A 380 -0.95 2.49 -10.93
N PRO A 381 -0.94 3.83 -11.11
CA PRO A 381 -1.54 4.47 -12.28
C PRO A 381 -0.97 3.90 -13.58
N PHE A 382 -1.81 3.79 -14.62
CA PHE A 382 -1.40 3.21 -15.89
C PHE A 382 -1.81 4.07 -17.08
N MET A 383 -2.84 3.68 -17.83
CA MET A 383 -3.33 4.44 -18.98
C MET A 383 -4.64 5.16 -18.63
N THR A 384 -4.98 6.19 -19.41
CA THR A 384 -6.29 6.85 -19.34
C THR A 384 -6.96 6.76 -20.70
N TYR A 385 -8.29 6.83 -20.75
CA TYR A 385 -9.03 6.85 -22.00
C TYR A 385 -10.19 7.83 -21.90
N ARG A 386 -10.67 8.25 -23.07
CA ARG A 386 -11.91 9.02 -23.20
C ARG A 386 -12.93 8.25 -24.03
N GLU A 387 -14.19 8.62 -23.90
CA GLU A 387 -15.22 8.21 -24.83
C GLU A 387 -14.79 8.46 -26.28
N LYS A 388 -15.16 7.52 -27.15
CA LYS A 388 -14.80 7.40 -28.57
C LYS A 388 -13.34 7.01 -28.83
N GLU A 389 -12.49 6.88 -27.81
CA GLU A 389 -11.14 6.33 -27.99
C GLU A 389 -11.17 4.80 -28.08
N ALA A 390 -10.31 4.26 -28.94
CA ALA A 390 -10.09 2.83 -29.04
C ALA A 390 -9.30 2.32 -27.82
N ILE A 391 -9.72 1.21 -27.25
CA ILE A 391 -9.14 0.60 -26.05
C ILE A 391 -8.82 -0.88 -26.31
N PHE A 392 -7.61 -1.29 -25.95
CA PHE A 392 -7.22 -2.70 -26.02
C PHE A 392 -7.93 -3.52 -24.94
N LEU A 393 -8.57 -4.61 -25.36
CA LEU A 393 -9.37 -5.48 -24.49
C LEU A 393 -8.77 -6.87 -24.36
N GLY A 394 -7.79 -7.23 -25.20
CA GLY A 394 -7.15 -8.54 -25.18
C GLY A 394 -8.11 -9.65 -25.57
N THR A 395 -8.18 -10.71 -24.76
CA THR A 395 -9.10 -11.82 -24.98
C THR A 395 -10.47 -11.54 -24.35
N ILE A 396 -11.53 -11.80 -25.11
CA ILE A 396 -12.91 -11.67 -24.66
C ILE A 396 -13.49 -13.04 -24.34
N ASP A 397 -13.65 -13.30 -23.05
CA ASP A 397 -14.38 -14.47 -22.58
C ASP A 397 -15.90 -14.25 -22.71
N SER A 398 -16.60 -15.35 -22.97
CA SER A 398 -18.08 -15.36 -22.99
C SER A 398 -18.69 -16.17 -21.84
N ASN A 399 -17.86 -16.83 -21.02
CA ASN A 399 -18.31 -17.69 -19.93
C ASN A 399 -18.65 -16.87 -18.68
N LYS A 400 -19.95 -16.82 -18.36
CA LYS A 400 -20.47 -16.17 -17.15
C LYS A 400 -20.31 -17.08 -15.95
N ASN A 401 -19.23 -16.93 -15.20
CA ASN A 401 -19.02 -17.61 -13.93
C ASN A 401 -18.56 -16.58 -12.89
N GLY A 402 -18.94 -16.75 -11.62
CA GLY A 402 -18.39 -15.97 -10.51
C GLY A 402 -19.40 -15.21 -9.65
N ILE A 403 -18.98 -14.92 -8.42
CA ILE A 403 -19.75 -14.16 -7.42
C ILE A 403 -18.91 -12.92 -7.03
N SER A 404 -19.39 -11.75 -7.42
CA SER A 404 -18.75 -10.48 -7.07
C SER A 404 -19.22 -9.92 -5.73
N THR A 405 -18.47 -8.95 -5.21
CA THR A 405 -18.80 -8.23 -3.98
C THR A 405 -18.60 -6.73 -4.23
N PRO A 406 -19.62 -5.88 -4.06
CA PRO A 406 -19.46 -4.44 -4.19
C PRO A 406 -18.62 -3.88 -3.03
N THR A 407 -17.85 -2.83 -3.28
CA THR A 407 -17.05 -2.16 -2.23
C THR A 407 -17.88 -1.20 -1.37
N GLY A 408 -19.09 -0.86 -1.81
CA GLY A 408 -19.97 0.10 -1.12
C GLY A 408 -19.62 1.57 -1.38
N LEU A 409 -18.56 1.84 -2.15
CA LEU A 409 -18.23 3.19 -2.61
C LEU A 409 -19.28 3.69 -3.61
N LYS A 410 -19.58 4.98 -3.59
CA LYS A 410 -20.46 5.64 -4.56
C LYS A 410 -19.74 6.78 -5.27
N SER A 411 -20.09 7.00 -6.53
CA SER A 411 -19.56 8.10 -7.34
C SER A 411 -20.71 8.92 -7.89
N SER A 412 -20.71 10.23 -7.63
CA SER A 412 -21.61 11.20 -8.26
C SER A 412 -20.76 12.25 -8.99
N GLY A 413 -20.56 12.07 -10.30
CA GLY A 413 -20.12 13.13 -11.21
C GLY A 413 -18.77 13.83 -10.92
N PHE A 414 -17.67 13.08 -10.74
CA PHE A 414 -16.32 13.68 -10.62
C PHE A 414 -15.78 14.17 -11.98
N THR A 415 -14.96 15.23 -12.00
CA THR A 415 -14.22 15.71 -13.19
C THR A 415 -12.70 15.54 -13.03
N PHE A 416 -12.01 15.09 -14.08
CA PHE A 416 -10.56 14.84 -14.18
C PHE A 416 -9.68 16.11 -14.14
N ASN A 417 -10.24 17.29 -14.36
CA ASN A 417 -9.48 18.56 -14.30
C ASN A 417 -9.12 18.97 -12.87
N ASN A 418 -9.73 18.36 -11.86
CA ASN A 418 -9.24 18.34 -10.49
C ASN A 418 -8.68 16.95 -10.20
N SER A 419 -7.41 16.73 -10.58
CA SER A 419 -6.67 15.64 -9.93
C SER A 419 -6.70 15.90 -8.43
N PRO A 420 -7.05 14.93 -7.55
CA PRO A 420 -6.96 15.14 -6.12
C PRO A 420 -5.48 15.09 -5.74
N ILE A 421 -4.80 16.23 -5.87
CA ILE A 421 -3.76 16.58 -4.91
C ILE A 421 -4.51 17.29 -3.79
N ILE A 422 -4.68 16.55 -2.69
CA ILE A 422 -4.87 17.03 -1.32
C ILE A 422 -5.96 18.10 -1.17
N ASN A 423 -7.17 17.68 -0.78
CA ASN A 423 -7.94 18.39 0.23
C ASN A 423 -8.83 17.40 0.98
N GLY A 424 -8.83 17.57 2.30
CA GLY A 424 -9.28 16.59 3.27
C GLY A 424 -10.77 16.27 3.26
N ASP A 425 -11.03 15.19 3.98
CA ASP A 425 -12.28 14.70 4.54
C ASP A 425 -13.19 13.81 3.67
N LYS A 426 -13.14 12.52 4.08
CA LYS A 426 -14.15 11.44 4.05
C LYS A 426 -14.27 10.69 2.72
N GLU A 427 -13.93 9.40 2.59
CA GLU A 427 -13.74 8.30 3.55
C GLU A 427 -12.43 7.56 3.22
N ASN A 428 -11.49 7.51 4.17
CA ASN A 428 -10.29 6.69 4.03
C ASN A 428 -10.67 5.20 4.20
N ASN A 429 -10.63 4.44 3.11
CA ASN A 429 -10.60 2.98 3.13
C ASN A 429 -9.22 2.45 3.59
N LEU A 430 -8.70 2.97 4.71
CA LEU A 430 -7.55 2.39 5.42
C LEU A 430 -7.99 1.32 6.44
N SER A 431 -9.30 1.14 6.65
CA SER A 431 -9.85 0.12 7.54
C SER A 431 -9.62 -1.32 7.06
N ASN A 432 -9.20 -1.51 5.80
CA ASN A 432 -8.92 -2.83 5.22
C ASN A 432 -7.44 -3.23 5.27
N LEU A 433 -6.58 -2.46 5.96
CA LEU A 433 -5.15 -2.44 5.67
C LEU A 433 -4.19 -2.79 6.81
N MET A 434 -4.62 -3.33 7.97
CA MET A 434 -3.71 -3.97 8.97
C MET A 434 -4.45 -4.91 9.96
N PRO A 435 -3.70 -5.67 10.77
CA PRO A 435 -3.60 -7.13 10.72
C PRO A 435 -4.94 -7.82 10.98
N VAL A 436 -5.17 -9.01 10.41
CA VAL A 436 -6.14 -9.94 11.01
C VAL A 436 -5.51 -10.36 12.34
N LEU A 437 -5.74 -9.57 13.39
CA LEU A 437 -5.54 -10.00 14.75
C LEU A 437 -6.47 -11.19 14.90
N LYS A 438 -5.87 -12.35 15.08
CA LYS A 438 -6.61 -13.58 15.35
C LYS A 438 -7.23 -13.39 16.72
N GLU A 439 -8.47 -12.91 16.74
CA GLU A 439 -9.26 -12.74 17.95
C GLU A 439 -9.13 -14.03 18.79
N ASP A 440 -8.56 -13.92 19.99
CA ASP A 440 -8.23 -15.08 20.82
C ASP A 440 -9.20 -15.19 21.99
N CYS A 441 -9.92 -16.31 22.06
CA CYS A 441 -10.79 -16.63 23.18
C CYS A 441 -10.05 -16.64 24.53
N LYS A 442 -8.71 -16.79 24.52
CA LYS A 442 -7.86 -16.82 25.71
C LYS A 442 -7.42 -15.45 26.21
N ASN A 443 -7.67 -14.36 25.48
CA ASN A 443 -7.30 -13.00 25.92
C ASN A 443 -8.29 -12.46 26.98
N ILE A 444 -8.33 -13.12 28.14
CA ILE A 444 -9.28 -12.86 29.22
C ILE A 444 -8.67 -11.90 30.25
N HIS A 445 -9.37 -10.81 30.56
CA HIS A 445 -9.08 -9.94 31.70
C HIS A 445 -9.35 -10.67 33.02
N SER A 446 -8.72 -10.26 34.12
CA SER A 446 -8.90 -10.88 35.46
C SER A 446 -10.35 -10.91 35.95
N SER A 447 -11.22 -10.07 35.37
CA SER A 447 -12.66 -10.06 35.61
C SER A 447 -13.46 -11.12 34.85
N GLY A 448 -12.83 -11.92 33.99
CA GLY A 448 -13.48 -12.91 33.13
C GLY A 448 -13.98 -12.36 31.78
N THR A 449 -13.71 -11.10 31.46
CA THR A 449 -14.11 -10.46 30.19
C THR A 449 -13.07 -10.71 29.11
N ASN A 450 -13.48 -11.12 27.91
CA ASN A 450 -12.57 -11.25 26.77
C ASN A 450 -12.24 -9.85 26.21
N ARG A 451 -10.95 -9.49 26.21
CA ARG A 451 -10.50 -8.16 25.81
C ARG A 451 -10.64 -7.94 24.31
N ASP A 452 -10.39 -8.96 23.49
CA ASP A 452 -10.47 -8.85 22.03
C ASP A 452 -11.90 -8.58 21.58
N ALA A 453 -12.86 -9.36 22.08
CA ALA A 453 -14.26 -9.15 21.77
C ALA A 453 -14.76 -7.77 22.22
N LEU A 454 -14.26 -7.26 23.36
CA LEU A 454 -14.63 -5.94 23.88
C LEU A 454 -13.99 -4.81 23.09
N ASN A 455 -12.70 -4.93 22.78
CA ASN A 455 -11.99 -4.01 21.89
C ASN A 455 -12.69 -3.93 20.54
N SER A 456 -13.02 -5.07 19.92
CA SER A 456 -13.79 -5.12 18.67
C SER A 456 -15.17 -4.46 18.83
N ALA A 457 -15.86 -4.63 19.96
CA ALA A 457 -17.18 -4.05 20.19
C ALA A 457 -17.15 -2.52 20.35
N LEU A 458 -16.11 -1.98 20.99
CA LEU A 458 -15.87 -0.55 21.13
C LEU A 458 -15.38 0.05 19.82
N SER A 459 -14.49 -0.65 19.12
CA SER A 459 -13.90 -0.22 17.85
C SER A 459 -14.90 -0.26 16.70
N ASP A 460 -15.85 -1.21 16.64
CA ASP A 460 -16.91 -1.24 15.63
C ASP A 460 -17.90 -0.07 15.70
N VAL A 461 -17.79 0.79 16.71
CA VAL A 461 -18.52 2.06 16.74
C VAL A 461 -17.70 3.18 16.09
N GLU A 462 -16.38 3.05 15.98
CA GLU A 462 -15.43 4.16 15.73
C GLU A 462 -14.15 3.71 14.95
N ASN A 463 -14.25 2.70 14.08
CA ASN A 463 -13.10 1.97 13.53
C ASN A 463 -12.40 2.72 12.38
N ASN A 464 -11.60 3.73 12.72
CA ASN A 464 -10.76 4.44 11.77
C ASN A 464 -9.40 4.80 12.39
N TYR A 465 -8.41 3.90 12.28
CA TYR A 465 -7.03 4.14 12.69
C TYR A 465 -6.35 5.35 12.02
N SER A 466 -6.94 5.84 10.93
CA SER A 466 -6.50 7.03 10.18
C SER A 466 -7.31 8.28 10.52
N PHE A 467 -8.21 8.20 11.50
CA PHE A 467 -9.11 9.28 11.86
C PHE A 467 -8.35 10.49 12.41
N VAL A 468 -8.71 11.66 11.89
CA VAL A 468 -8.30 12.95 12.47
C VAL A 468 -9.57 13.75 12.69
N GLY A 469 -9.91 13.97 13.94
CA GLY A 469 -11.10 14.69 14.36
C GLY A 469 -10.95 16.20 14.31
N ASN A 470 -12.08 16.89 14.50
CA ASN A 470 -12.12 18.33 14.69
C ASN A 470 -11.37 18.74 15.96
N TYR A 471 -10.78 19.95 15.94
CA TYR A 471 -10.16 20.55 17.11
C TYR A 471 -11.25 21.08 18.01
N VAL A 472 -11.21 20.63 19.25
CA VAL A 472 -12.18 20.95 20.28
C VAL A 472 -11.45 21.34 21.54
N CYS A 473 -12.02 22.26 22.31
CA CYS A 473 -11.54 22.65 23.62
C CYS A 473 -12.63 22.33 24.64
N ASP A 474 -12.24 21.82 25.80
CA ASP A 474 -13.15 21.68 26.94
C ASP A 474 -13.33 23.02 27.69
N ASN A 475 -14.24 23.02 28.67
CA ASN A 475 -14.52 24.19 29.53
C ASN A 475 -13.32 24.59 30.42
N SER A 476 -12.28 23.75 30.48
CA SER A 476 -11.03 23.98 31.22
C SER A 476 -9.89 24.46 30.30
N LEU A 477 -10.20 24.83 29.04
CA LEU A 477 -9.25 25.25 28.01
C LEU A 477 -8.24 24.17 27.61
N ASN A 478 -8.49 22.89 27.92
CA ASN A 478 -7.70 21.80 27.35
C ASN A 478 -8.21 21.55 25.93
N CYS A 479 -7.34 21.82 24.96
CA CYS A 479 -7.68 21.66 23.56
C CYS A 479 -6.98 20.46 22.94
N GLY A 480 -7.63 19.84 21.96
CA GLY A 480 -7.08 18.73 21.21
C GLY A 480 -7.99 18.25 20.09
N ARG A 481 -7.53 17.25 19.36
CA ARG A 481 -8.28 16.54 18.31
C ARG A 481 -8.35 15.07 18.66
N ALA A 482 -9.46 14.41 18.34
CA ALA A 482 -9.54 12.96 18.40
C ALA A 482 -8.66 12.35 17.29
N LEU A 483 -7.83 11.37 17.63
CA LEU A 483 -6.87 10.73 16.72
C LEU A 483 -7.08 9.22 16.70
N GLY A 484 -7.07 8.66 15.50
CA GLY A 484 -7.00 7.22 15.29
C GLY A 484 -8.23 6.44 15.77
N ALA A 485 -8.05 5.11 15.88
CA ALA A 485 -9.05 4.22 16.43
C ALA A 485 -9.34 4.61 17.88
N MET A 486 -10.58 4.43 18.30
CA MET A 486 -11.09 4.89 19.59
C MET A 486 -11.06 6.40 19.83
N HIS A 487 -10.76 7.21 18.79
CA HIS A 487 -10.82 8.67 18.86
C HIS A 487 -9.98 9.25 20.02
N PHE A 488 -8.80 8.70 20.28
CA PHE A 488 -7.95 9.13 21.39
C PHE A 488 -7.62 10.62 21.28
N MET A 489 -7.89 11.38 22.33
CA MET A 489 -7.63 12.82 22.31
C MET A 489 -6.13 13.13 22.29
N SER A 490 -5.70 14.02 21.40
CA SER A 490 -4.30 14.49 21.29
C SER A 490 -3.78 15.18 22.56
N SER A 491 -4.68 15.61 23.45
CA SER A 491 -4.36 16.14 24.77
C SER A 491 -4.11 15.05 25.82
N SER A 492 -4.42 13.78 25.53
CA SER A 492 -4.21 12.66 26.45
C SER A 492 -2.71 12.49 26.79
N PRO A 493 -2.33 12.40 28.08
CA PRO A 493 -0.94 12.21 28.48
C PRO A 493 -0.26 11.01 27.81
N GLU A 494 -0.96 9.88 27.66
CA GLU A 494 -0.40 8.68 27.03
C GLU A 494 -0.20 8.85 25.52
N VAL A 495 -1.15 9.50 24.84
CA VAL A 495 -1.01 9.84 23.41
C VAL A 495 0.18 10.78 23.20
N ARG A 496 0.31 11.81 24.04
CA ARG A 496 1.43 12.75 23.99
C ARG A 496 2.76 12.05 24.26
N LYS A 497 2.81 11.10 25.20
CA LYS A 497 4.00 10.30 25.50
C LYS A 497 4.43 9.45 24.30
N ILE A 498 3.50 8.76 23.65
CA ILE A 498 3.77 7.98 22.44
C ILE A 498 4.32 8.91 21.34
N ILE A 499 3.63 10.01 21.06
CA ILE A 499 4.01 10.93 19.98
C ILE A 499 5.37 11.61 20.26
N THR A 500 5.62 12.11 21.48
CA THR A 500 6.89 12.78 21.83
C THR A 500 8.10 11.86 21.81
N SER A 501 7.90 10.54 21.88
CA SER A 501 9.00 9.57 21.77
C SER A 501 9.61 9.50 20.36
N LYS A 502 8.93 10.06 19.35
CA LYS A 502 9.35 10.04 17.95
C LYS A 502 10.06 11.33 17.54
N ALA A 503 11.02 11.20 16.62
CA ALA A 503 11.69 12.34 16.01
C ALA A 503 10.67 13.24 15.29
N GLY A 504 10.61 14.52 15.64
CA GLY A 504 9.62 15.47 15.13
C GLY A 504 8.26 15.45 15.86
N GLY A 505 8.07 14.58 16.85
CA GLY A 505 6.80 14.44 17.55
C GLY A 505 6.40 15.66 18.40
N LYS A 506 7.38 16.41 18.94
CA LYS A 506 7.11 17.65 19.68
C LYS A 506 6.58 18.74 18.76
N GLU A 507 7.12 18.84 17.56
CA GLU A 507 6.69 19.76 16.51
C GLU A 507 5.29 19.38 16.00
N PHE A 508 5.04 18.09 15.82
CA PHE A 508 3.72 17.57 15.48
C PHE A 508 2.66 17.87 16.55
N LEU A 509 2.96 17.68 17.84
CA LEU A 509 2.05 18.05 18.92
C LEU A 509 1.77 19.55 18.95
N LYS A 510 2.78 20.40 18.69
CA LYS A 510 2.55 21.86 18.61
C LYS A 510 1.50 22.21 17.56
N LYS A 511 1.53 21.55 16.39
CA LYS A 511 0.49 21.73 15.34
C LYS A 511 -0.90 21.35 15.87
N LEU A 512 -1.00 20.21 16.54
CA LEU A 512 -2.26 19.73 17.13
C LEU A 512 -2.77 20.68 18.22
N ASP A 513 -1.87 21.23 19.05
CA ASP A 513 -2.17 22.13 20.17
C ASP A 513 -2.68 23.51 19.73
N VAL A 514 -2.36 23.94 18.51
CA VAL A 514 -2.87 25.21 17.93
C VAL A 514 -4.00 24.99 16.93
N GLY A 515 -4.43 23.75 16.75
CA GLY A 515 -5.51 23.39 15.85
C GLY A 515 -5.13 23.48 14.36
N GLU A 516 -3.85 23.43 14.00
CA GLU A 516 -3.43 23.32 12.60
C GLU A 516 -4.01 22.04 11.95
N THR A 517 -4.19 22.10 10.63
CA THR A 517 -4.67 20.96 9.84
C THR A 517 -3.58 19.90 9.75
N VAL A 518 -3.92 18.67 10.11
CA VAL A 518 -3.03 17.51 10.08
C VAL A 518 -3.67 16.44 9.20
N THR A 519 -2.89 15.83 8.32
CA THR A 519 -3.39 14.73 7.46
C THR A 519 -3.41 13.40 8.21
N SER A 520 -4.28 12.47 7.79
CA SER A 520 -4.27 11.10 8.30
C SER A 520 -2.91 10.43 8.19
N LEU A 521 -2.18 10.68 7.10
CA LEU A 521 -0.84 10.14 6.87
C LEU A 521 0.17 10.69 7.88
N GLU A 522 0.18 12.01 8.07
CA GLU A 522 1.02 12.68 9.06
C GLU A 522 0.69 12.20 10.48
N MET A 523 -0.59 12.01 10.82
CA MET A 523 -0.99 11.45 12.11
C MET A 523 -0.47 10.03 12.31
N THR A 524 -0.63 9.13 11.33
CA THR A 524 -0.19 7.73 11.44
C THR A 524 1.34 7.55 11.51
N GLN A 525 2.10 8.53 11.03
CA GLN A 525 3.57 8.57 11.22
C GLN A 525 3.92 8.72 12.70
N TYR A 526 3.18 9.55 13.44
CA TYR A 526 3.44 9.86 14.85
C TYR A 526 2.63 9.01 15.84
N PHE A 527 1.52 8.43 15.41
CA PHE A 527 0.69 7.53 16.22
C PHE A 527 0.20 6.36 15.37
N SER A 528 1.00 5.29 15.32
CA SER A 528 0.81 4.18 14.37
C SER A 528 -0.37 3.28 14.78
N PRO A 529 -0.94 2.49 13.85
CA PRO A 529 -1.99 1.54 14.18
C PRO A 529 -1.61 0.55 15.30
N GLN A 530 -0.35 0.10 15.33
CA GLN A 530 0.15 -0.79 16.38
C GLN A 530 0.15 -0.10 17.75
N GLU A 531 0.59 1.16 17.83
CA GLU A 531 0.61 1.92 19.09
C GLU A 531 -0.79 2.26 19.56
N GLN A 532 -1.69 2.62 18.64
CA GLN A 532 -3.12 2.81 18.93
C GLN A 532 -3.74 1.52 19.48
N HIS A 533 -3.39 0.37 18.93
CA HIS A 533 -3.86 -0.93 19.40
C HIS A 533 -3.32 -1.28 20.79
N SER A 534 -2.02 -1.13 21.04
CA SER A 534 -1.44 -1.34 22.38
C SER A 534 -2.05 -0.41 23.43
N LEU A 535 -2.36 0.83 23.05
CA LEU A 535 -3.04 1.78 23.94
C LEU A 535 -4.48 1.34 24.21
N MET A 536 -5.21 0.88 23.19
CA MET A 536 -6.56 0.32 23.33
C MET A 536 -6.60 -0.85 24.32
N GLU A 537 -5.68 -1.80 24.24
CA GLU A 537 -5.64 -2.94 25.17
C GLU A 537 -5.41 -2.51 26.62
N SER A 538 -4.52 -1.54 26.83
CA SER A 538 -4.23 -0.95 28.14
C SER A 538 -5.45 -0.21 28.70
N GLU A 539 -6.06 0.66 27.89
CA GLU A 539 -7.24 1.45 28.28
C GLU A 539 -8.44 0.55 28.61
N THR A 540 -8.76 -0.42 27.75
CA THR A 540 -9.86 -1.35 28.02
C THR A 540 -9.61 -2.17 29.29
N SER A 541 -8.36 -2.59 29.55
CA SER A 541 -8.01 -3.29 30.80
C SER A 541 -8.20 -2.39 32.04
N ASN A 542 -7.81 -1.12 31.95
CA ASN A 542 -7.98 -0.15 33.04
C ASN A 542 -9.47 0.15 33.30
N LEU A 543 -10.27 0.28 32.23
CA LEU A 543 -11.71 0.49 32.33
C LEU A 543 -12.41 -0.70 32.97
N LEU A 544 -12.05 -1.93 32.59
CA LEU A 544 -12.58 -3.15 33.21
C LEU A 544 -12.19 -3.25 34.69
N SER A 545 -10.93 -2.98 35.01
CA SER A 545 -10.45 -2.98 36.39
C SER A 545 -11.21 -1.97 37.25
N THR A 546 -11.37 -0.74 36.75
CA THR A 546 -12.08 0.32 37.48
C THR A 546 -13.57 0.03 37.61
N ALA A 547 -14.21 -0.43 36.53
CA ALA A 547 -15.63 -0.78 36.55
C ALA A 547 -15.93 -1.94 37.51
N SER A 548 -15.04 -2.95 37.58
CA SER A 548 -15.21 -4.10 38.47
C SER A 548 -15.17 -3.77 39.96
N GLN A 549 -14.62 -2.61 40.33
CA GLN A 549 -14.58 -2.11 41.71
C GLN A 549 -15.82 -1.29 42.09
N GLN A 550 -16.65 -0.90 41.11
CA GLN A 550 -17.88 -0.16 41.35
C GLN A 550 -19.04 -1.09 41.71
N THR A 551 -19.99 -0.61 42.51
CA THR A 551 -21.20 -1.37 42.88
C THR A 551 -22.28 -1.18 41.81
N ASP A 552 -22.81 -2.27 41.26
CA ASP A 552 -23.98 -2.23 40.37
C ASP A 552 -25.22 -1.87 41.20
N PRO A 553 -25.88 -0.72 40.94
CA PRO A 553 -27.05 -0.29 41.70
C PRO A 553 -28.24 -1.24 41.55
N THR A 554 -28.24 -2.09 40.53
CA THR A 554 -29.33 -3.06 40.28
C THR A 554 -29.21 -4.29 41.17
N THR A 555 -27.98 -4.67 41.55
CA THR A 555 -27.71 -5.93 42.26
C THR A 555 -27.12 -5.73 43.66
N GLY A 556 -26.61 -4.53 43.96
CA GLY A 556 -25.91 -4.21 45.20
C GLY A 556 -24.54 -4.89 45.33
N LYS A 557 -24.03 -5.52 44.26
CA LYS A 557 -22.75 -6.23 44.20
C LYS A 557 -21.80 -5.56 43.20
N PRO A 558 -20.48 -5.87 43.23
CA PRO A 558 -19.55 -5.39 42.21
C PRO A 558 -19.99 -5.77 40.79
N PHE A 559 -19.70 -4.92 39.80
CA PHE A 559 -20.02 -5.19 38.40
C PHE A 559 -19.32 -6.46 37.89
N THR A 560 -20.09 -7.36 37.27
CA THR A 560 -19.58 -8.61 36.67
C THR A 560 -20.32 -8.92 35.36
N GLY A 561 -19.73 -9.81 34.54
CA GLY A 561 -20.33 -10.29 33.29
C GLY A 561 -20.79 -9.18 32.34
N ASP A 562 -22.00 -9.31 31.82
CA ASP A 562 -22.62 -8.35 30.90
C ASP A 562 -22.65 -6.91 31.45
N ARG A 563 -22.98 -6.76 32.74
CA ARG A 563 -23.09 -5.44 33.37
C ARG A 563 -21.73 -4.77 33.52
N LEU A 564 -20.66 -5.55 33.69
CA LEU A 564 -19.30 -5.03 33.66
C LEU A 564 -18.92 -4.49 32.29
N VAL A 565 -19.25 -5.23 31.21
CA VAL A 565 -19.02 -4.78 29.83
C VAL A 565 -19.79 -3.50 29.53
N GLU A 566 -21.07 -3.43 29.92
CA GLU A 566 -21.88 -2.23 29.79
C GLU A 566 -21.24 -1.04 30.52
N ARG A 567 -20.78 -1.25 31.75
CA ARG A 567 -20.22 -0.18 32.57
C ARG A 567 -18.88 0.33 32.03
N ALA A 568 -17.97 -0.57 31.66
CA ALA A 568 -16.69 -0.19 31.04
C ALA A 568 -16.92 0.61 29.73
N SER A 569 -17.92 0.21 28.93
CA SER A 569 -18.29 0.92 27.70
C SER A 569 -18.90 2.30 27.95
N GLN A 570 -19.65 2.48 29.05
CA GLN A 570 -20.14 3.81 29.47
C GLN A 570 -18.99 4.75 29.84
N MET A 571 -18.01 4.22 30.58
CA MET A 571 -16.82 4.97 31.00
C MET A 571 -15.93 5.33 29.80
N TYR A 572 -15.85 4.45 28.80
CA TYR A 572 -15.23 4.77 27.52
C TYR A 572 -15.93 5.95 26.83
N PHE A 573 -17.26 5.87 26.70
CA PHE A 573 -18.05 6.82 25.95
C PHE A 573 -18.11 8.23 26.56
N ALA A 574 -18.13 8.35 27.88
CA ALA A 574 -18.40 9.62 28.57
C ALA A 574 -17.40 9.93 29.70
N GLY A 575 -16.28 9.21 29.74
CA GLY A 575 -15.23 9.36 30.74
C GLY A 575 -15.45 8.52 32.01
N VAL A 576 -14.35 8.20 32.68
CA VAL A 576 -14.32 7.29 33.85
C VAL A 576 -15.18 7.75 35.02
N ASN A 577 -15.44 9.05 35.13
CA ASN A 577 -16.22 9.65 36.21
C ASN A 577 -17.72 9.78 35.90
N ILE A 578 -18.18 9.30 34.73
CA ILE A 578 -19.59 9.41 34.37
C ILE A 578 -20.47 8.65 35.37
N PRO A 579 -21.59 9.24 35.86
CA PRO A 579 -22.51 8.52 36.72
C PRO A 579 -22.99 7.20 36.08
N ILE A 580 -23.18 6.19 36.92
CA ILE A 580 -23.64 4.86 36.48
C ILE A 580 -25.00 4.99 35.80
N ASP A 581 -25.14 4.40 34.61
CA ASP A 581 -26.39 4.40 33.83
C ASP A 581 -26.96 5.81 33.57
N SER A 582 -26.07 6.81 33.46
CA SER A 582 -26.43 8.21 33.28
C SER A 582 -27.42 8.42 32.11
N PRO A 583 -28.48 9.23 32.29
CA PRO A 583 -29.41 9.60 31.22
C PRO A 583 -28.83 10.65 30.27
N VAL A 584 -27.64 11.19 30.58
CA VAL A 584 -26.96 12.21 29.76
C VAL A 584 -26.67 11.65 28.37
N SER A 585 -26.87 12.48 27.35
CA SER A 585 -26.54 12.18 25.95
C SER A 585 -25.35 13.00 25.50
N ASP A 586 -24.52 12.41 24.65
CA ASP A 586 -23.50 13.17 23.92
C ASP A 586 -24.17 14.11 22.91
N VAL A 587 -23.86 15.40 23.03
CA VAL A 587 -24.42 16.49 22.20
C VAL A 587 -24.08 16.30 20.71
N SER A 588 -23.02 15.55 20.39
CA SER A 588 -22.55 15.29 19.03
C SER A 588 -23.12 14.01 18.39
N LYS A 589 -23.60 13.04 19.19
CA LYS A 589 -24.00 11.70 18.72
C LYS A 589 -25.46 11.32 19.00
N GLY A 590 -26.17 12.09 19.82
CA GLY A 590 -27.60 11.87 20.10
C GLY A 590 -27.94 10.57 20.87
N MET A 591 -26.93 9.85 21.37
CA MET A 591 -27.08 8.58 22.09
C MET A 591 -26.84 8.78 23.58
N ARG A 592 -27.68 8.15 24.43
CA ARG A 592 -27.52 8.20 25.90
C ARG A 592 -26.42 7.26 26.36
N VAL A 593 -25.71 7.62 27.43
CA VAL A 593 -24.62 6.81 28.01
C VAL A 593 -25.08 5.37 28.29
N LYS A 594 -26.24 5.20 28.92
CA LYS A 594 -26.82 3.87 29.19
C LYS A 594 -27.09 3.05 27.93
N GLU A 595 -27.54 3.70 26.86
CA GLU A 595 -27.85 3.04 25.58
C GLU A 595 -26.58 2.61 24.85
N TYR A 596 -25.54 3.45 24.91
CA TYR A 596 -24.23 3.12 24.38
C TYR A 596 -23.67 1.85 25.04
N GLY A 597 -23.70 1.78 26.38
CA GLY A 597 -23.22 0.60 27.12
C GLY A 597 -23.95 -0.68 26.72
N LYS A 598 -25.29 -0.64 26.60
CA LYS A 598 -26.08 -1.80 26.14
C LYS A 598 -25.76 -2.20 24.71
N LYS A 599 -25.57 -1.24 23.80
CA LYS A 599 -25.22 -1.49 22.40
C LYS A 599 -23.83 -2.14 22.28
N ALA A 600 -22.86 -1.64 23.04
CA ALA A 600 -21.52 -2.22 23.10
C ALA A 600 -21.56 -3.66 23.64
N ASN A 601 -22.33 -3.93 24.70
CA ASN A 601 -22.50 -5.29 25.24
C ASN A 601 -23.17 -6.25 24.24
N ALA A 602 -24.18 -5.79 23.48
CA ALA A 602 -24.79 -6.60 22.43
C ALA A 602 -23.78 -6.98 21.34
N LYS A 603 -22.93 -6.03 20.91
CA LYS A 603 -21.83 -6.29 19.96
C LYS A 603 -20.77 -7.22 20.55
N TYR A 604 -20.37 -7.02 21.79
CA TYR A 604 -19.43 -7.88 22.50
C TYR A 604 -19.87 -9.35 22.46
N LYS A 605 -21.16 -9.62 22.74
CA LYS A 605 -21.72 -10.98 22.65
C LYS A 605 -21.76 -11.53 21.22
N GLN A 606 -21.98 -10.67 20.23
CA GLN A 606 -21.93 -11.06 18.83
C GLN A 606 -20.49 -11.43 18.43
N ASN A 607 -19.50 -10.68 18.90
CA ASN A 607 -18.09 -10.93 18.66
C ASN A 607 -17.65 -12.25 19.31
N LEU A 608 -18.03 -12.50 20.57
CA LEU A 608 -17.79 -13.80 21.22
C LEU A 608 -18.36 -14.99 20.44
N LYS A 609 -19.51 -14.81 19.77
CA LYS A 609 -20.12 -15.82 18.91
C LYS A 609 -19.36 -16.01 17.60
N SER A 610 -18.95 -14.93 16.93
CA SER A 610 -18.17 -15.01 15.70
C SER A 610 -16.78 -15.58 15.92
N MET A 611 -16.24 -15.44 17.12
CA MET A 611 -14.95 -15.99 17.54
C MET A 611 -15.02 -17.47 17.98
N ASP A 612 -16.20 -18.09 18.03
CA ASP A 612 -16.42 -19.44 18.59
C ASP A 612 -15.95 -19.61 20.07
N CYS A 613 -15.96 -18.52 20.84
CA CYS A 613 -15.52 -18.52 22.24
C CYS A 613 -16.57 -19.01 23.23
N LEU A 614 -17.72 -19.50 22.74
CA LEU A 614 -18.84 -19.99 23.55
C LEU A 614 -18.92 -21.52 23.60
N SER A 615 -17.92 -22.20 23.03
CA SER A 615 -17.79 -23.66 22.98
C SER A 615 -16.75 -24.12 23.99
N GLY A 616 -17.11 -24.11 25.28
CA GLY A 616 -16.26 -24.55 26.40
C GLY A 616 -17.02 -24.56 27.72
#